data_AF-A0AAP2W830-F1
#
_entry.id   AF-A0AAP2W830-F1
#
_cell.length_a   1.000
_cell.length_b   1.000
_cell.length_c   1.000
_cell.angle_alpha   90.00
_cell.angle_beta   90.00
_cell.angle_gamma   90.00
#
_symmetry.space_group_name_H-M   'P 1'
#
loop_
_entity.id
_entity.type
_entity.pdbx_description
1 polymer ?
#
loop_
_entity_poly.entity_id
_entity_poly.type
_entity_poly.pdbx_seq_one_letter_code
_entity_poly.pdbx_strand_id
1 'polypeptide(L)'
;MLTEEKYVKAIKAGIICGAALIFLTIINSLIVNVVGGTDFNDDAISWADNYTSNENITMSMPEPSAGNTALLSVVYLLFMSLTLIVFLISGMLSVKFAAEYINTKSDAAGIGAFSAVVAEIIHRPVAIIVDMALSLFSSFNIVSVDAILSTMIGHVICCFPVTLLPGMILAVIGAIAYKIMKLDREE
;
A
#
# COMPACT_ATOMS: atom_id res chain seq x y z
N MET A 1 3.46 3.06 -32.20
CA MET A 1 4.60 3.87 -31.74
C MET A 1 4.22 4.87 -30.66
N LEU A 2 3.40 5.92 -30.90
CA LEU A 2 3.03 6.92 -29.86
C LEU A 2 2.40 6.30 -28.59
N THR A 3 1.58 5.25 -28.71
CA THR A 3 0.98 4.54 -27.57
C THR A 3 1.98 3.70 -26.78
N GLU A 4 2.94 3.03 -27.43
CA GLU A 4 3.93 2.20 -26.75
C GLU A 4 4.86 3.02 -25.86
N GLU A 5 5.34 4.16 -26.36
CA GLU A 5 6.25 5.03 -25.60
C GLU A 5 5.57 5.62 -24.36
N LYS A 6 4.31 6.02 -24.50
CA LYS A 6 3.44 6.48 -23.40
C LYS A 6 3.37 5.45 -22.26
N TYR A 7 3.16 4.17 -22.58
CA TYR A 7 3.12 3.11 -21.58
C TYR A 7 4.50 2.80 -21.01
N VAL A 8 5.58 2.84 -21.79
CA VAL A 8 6.94 2.63 -21.26
C VAL A 8 7.30 3.68 -20.19
N LYS A 9 6.91 4.95 -20.41
CA LYS A 9 7.12 6.01 -19.41
C LYS A 9 6.27 5.80 -18.15
N ALA A 10 5.03 5.33 -18.33
CA ALA A 10 4.15 4.95 -17.22
C ALA A 10 4.73 3.78 -16.39
N ILE A 11 5.30 2.77 -17.06
CA ILE A 11 5.97 1.64 -16.41
C ILE A 11 7.14 2.15 -15.56
N LYS A 12 7.96 3.06 -16.09
CA LYS A 12 9.09 3.64 -15.33
C LYS A 12 8.62 4.36 -14.07
N ALA A 13 7.57 5.17 -14.16
CA ALA A 13 6.98 5.82 -12.99
C ALA A 13 6.42 4.79 -11.98
N GLY A 14 5.74 3.75 -12.48
CA GLY A 14 5.25 2.63 -11.68
C GLY A 14 6.36 1.88 -10.94
N ILE A 15 7.49 1.59 -11.61
CA ILE A 15 8.66 0.94 -11.01
C ILE A 15 9.26 1.79 -9.87
N ILE A 16 9.45 3.09 -10.11
CA ILE A 16 10.00 4.00 -9.09
C ILE A 16 9.09 4.03 -7.85
N CYS A 17 7.78 4.14 -8.06
CA CYS A 17 6.82 4.13 -6.96
C CYS A 17 6.74 2.75 -6.28
N GLY A 18 6.76 1.65 -7.03
CA GLY A 18 6.83 0.30 -6.47
C GLY A 18 8.03 0.12 -5.56
N ALA A 19 9.21 0.62 -5.94
CA ALA A 19 10.41 0.58 -5.11
C ALA A 19 10.27 1.41 -3.82
N ALA A 20 9.66 2.61 -3.91
CA ALA A 20 9.38 3.44 -2.75
C ALA A 20 8.37 2.79 -1.79
N LEU A 21 7.32 2.16 -2.32
CA LEU A 21 6.35 1.39 -1.54
C LEU A 21 7.01 0.22 -0.82
N ILE A 22 7.88 -0.53 -1.51
CA ILE A 22 8.66 -1.63 -0.89
C ILE A 22 9.47 -1.11 0.31
N PHE A 23 10.17 0.00 0.13
CA PHE A 23 10.97 0.59 1.19
C PHE A 23 10.12 1.02 2.40
N LEU A 24 8.98 1.68 2.15
CA LEU A 24 8.04 2.06 3.19
C LEU A 24 7.48 0.85 3.93
N THR A 25 7.10 -0.21 3.20
CA THR A 25 6.57 -1.45 3.78
C THR A 25 7.61 -2.14 4.64
N ILE A 26 8.87 -2.27 4.18
CA ILE A 26 9.95 -2.87 4.98
C ILE A 26 10.15 -2.08 6.28
N ILE A 27 10.22 -0.75 6.22
CA ILE A 27 10.40 0.07 7.41
C ILE A 27 9.19 -0.05 8.35
N ASN A 28 7.98 0.02 7.82
CA ASN A 28 6.76 -0.10 8.62
C ASN A 28 6.71 -1.46 9.32
N SER A 29 6.92 -2.56 8.59
CA SER A 29 6.93 -3.90 9.17
C SER A 29 8.07 -4.08 10.17
N LEU A 30 9.25 -3.48 9.96
CA LEU A 30 10.32 -3.46 10.96
C LEU A 30 9.94 -2.69 12.22
N ILE A 31 9.36 -1.49 12.10
CA ILE A 31 8.97 -0.70 13.27
C ILE A 31 7.86 -1.41 14.06
N VAL A 32 6.83 -1.90 13.38
CA VAL A 32 5.72 -2.59 14.04
C VAL A 32 6.20 -3.88 14.73
N ASN A 33 7.02 -4.70 14.08
CA ASN A 33 7.48 -5.97 14.66
C ASN A 33 8.61 -5.80 15.70
N VAL A 34 9.52 -4.83 15.54
CA VAL A 34 10.70 -4.66 16.42
C VAL A 34 10.41 -3.73 17.60
N VAL A 35 9.62 -2.66 17.39
CA VAL A 35 9.29 -1.67 18.42
C VAL A 35 7.96 -1.98 19.10
N GLY A 36 7.02 -2.57 18.36
CA GLY A 36 5.69 -2.90 18.89
C GLY A 36 5.56 -4.22 19.62
N GLY A 37 6.50 -5.14 19.43
CA GLY A 37 6.40 -6.49 19.98
C GLY A 37 5.17 -7.24 19.47
N THR A 38 5.01 -8.50 19.91
CA THR A 38 3.79 -9.31 19.69
C THR A 38 2.53 -8.64 20.25
N ASP A 39 2.69 -7.78 21.25
CA ASP A 39 1.60 -7.13 22.00
C ASP A 39 0.69 -6.24 21.12
N PHE A 40 1.23 -5.47 20.17
CA PHE A 40 0.37 -4.65 19.28
C PHE A 40 -0.49 -5.52 18.34
N ASN A 41 0.06 -6.63 17.86
CA ASN A 41 -0.65 -7.50 16.93
C ASN A 41 -1.69 -8.36 17.68
N ASP A 42 -1.34 -8.82 18.87
CA ASP A 42 -2.24 -9.56 19.77
C ASP A 42 -3.37 -8.64 20.28
N ASP A 43 -3.08 -7.37 20.60
CA ASP A 43 -4.10 -6.37 20.94
C ASP A 43 -5.03 -6.07 19.75
N ALA A 44 -4.49 -5.96 18.53
CA ALA A 44 -5.29 -5.74 17.33
C ALA A 44 -6.20 -6.94 16.98
N ILE A 45 -5.71 -8.17 17.15
CA ILE A 45 -6.50 -9.41 16.95
C ILE A 45 -7.56 -9.53 18.04
N SER A 46 -7.20 -9.30 19.30
CA SER A 46 -8.13 -9.26 20.44
C SER A 46 -9.24 -8.22 20.24
N TRP A 47 -8.92 -7.05 19.69
CA TRP A 47 -9.91 -6.05 19.31
C TRP A 47 -10.85 -6.57 18.22
N ALA A 48 -10.32 -7.16 17.14
CA ALA A 48 -11.14 -7.68 16.03
C ALA A 48 -12.09 -8.82 16.47
N ASP A 49 -11.63 -9.73 17.32
CA ASP A 49 -12.45 -10.84 17.84
C ASP A 49 -13.56 -10.36 18.79
N ASN A 50 -13.30 -9.30 19.57
CA ASN A 50 -14.31 -8.68 20.43
C ASN A 50 -15.38 -7.91 19.63
N TYR A 51 -15.04 -7.35 18.47
CA TYR A 51 -16.03 -6.66 17.62
C TYR A 51 -16.85 -7.61 16.74
N THR A 52 -16.39 -8.84 16.50
CA THR A 52 -17.06 -9.81 15.61
C THR A 52 -17.89 -10.87 16.34
N SER A 53 -17.72 -11.04 17.65
CA SER A 53 -18.54 -11.95 18.46
C SER A 53 -19.77 -11.25 19.04
N ASN A 54 -20.97 -11.76 18.70
CA ASN A 54 -22.25 -11.24 19.18
C ASN A 54 -22.44 -11.36 20.71
N GLU A 55 -21.60 -12.13 21.42
CA GLU A 55 -21.67 -12.32 22.88
C GLU A 55 -20.90 -11.25 23.69
N ASN A 56 -19.99 -10.49 23.07
CA ASN A 56 -19.09 -9.58 23.79
C ASN A 56 -19.44 -8.08 23.67
N ILE A 57 -20.62 -7.74 23.14
CA ILE A 57 -21.07 -6.34 22.92
C ILE A 57 -21.07 -5.50 24.23
N THR A 58 -21.05 -6.14 25.40
CA THR A 58 -21.03 -5.49 26.72
C THR A 58 -19.67 -5.49 27.44
N MET A 59 -18.61 -6.10 26.90
CA MET A 59 -17.29 -6.05 27.54
C MET A 59 -16.65 -4.68 27.27
N SER A 60 -16.34 -3.94 28.35
CA SER A 60 -15.54 -2.71 28.27
C SER A 60 -14.21 -3.02 27.60
N MET A 61 -13.84 -2.19 26.62
CA MET A 61 -12.61 -2.34 25.83
C MET A 61 -11.42 -2.59 26.76
N PRO A 62 -10.57 -3.60 26.50
CA PRO A 62 -9.31 -3.73 27.21
C PRO A 62 -8.52 -2.43 27.02
N GLU A 63 -8.12 -1.80 28.14
CA GLU A 63 -7.28 -0.60 28.08
C GLU A 63 -5.97 -0.97 27.37
N PRO A 64 -5.60 -0.24 26.30
CA PRO A 64 -4.34 -0.51 25.62
C PRO A 64 -3.19 -0.33 26.61
N SER A 65 -2.19 -1.22 26.56
CA SER A 65 -0.99 -1.10 27.39
C SER A 65 -0.40 0.31 27.23
N ALA A 66 -0.53 1.13 28.28
CA ALA A 66 -0.35 2.57 28.16
C ALA A 66 1.13 2.93 27.93
N GLY A 67 1.42 3.45 26.74
CA GLY A 67 2.70 4.10 26.40
C GLY A 67 3.20 3.79 24.99
N ASN A 68 3.33 2.51 24.63
CA ASN A 68 3.90 2.09 23.35
C ASN A 68 2.86 1.96 22.23
N THR A 69 1.67 1.45 22.53
CA THR A 69 0.58 1.20 21.56
C THR A 69 0.07 2.47 20.87
N ALA A 70 -0.07 3.58 21.61
CA ALA A 70 -0.50 4.86 21.05
C ALA A 70 0.53 5.46 20.08
N LEU A 71 1.82 5.40 20.42
CA LEU A 71 2.90 5.88 19.56
C LEU A 71 3.00 5.03 18.28
N LEU A 72 2.90 3.71 18.41
CA LEU A 72 2.92 2.78 17.28
C LEU A 72 1.73 2.98 16.34
N SER A 73 0.54 3.25 16.89
CA SER A 73 -0.65 3.58 16.09
C SER A 73 -0.45 4.84 15.26
N VAL A 74 0.16 5.88 15.84
CA VAL A 74 0.49 7.12 15.11
C VAL A 74 1.52 6.86 14.01
N VAL A 75 2.55 6.06 14.31
CA VAL A 75 3.58 5.70 13.33
C VAL A 75 2.97 4.90 12.18
N TYR A 76 2.13 3.90 12.48
CA TYR A 76 1.42 3.11 11.47
C TYR A 76 0.54 3.98 10.56
N LEU A 77 -0.24 4.90 11.13
CA LEU A 77 -1.07 5.83 10.36
C LEU A 77 -0.22 6.75 9.47
N LEU A 78 0.95 7.18 9.95
CA LEU A 78 1.89 7.99 9.18
C LEU A 78 2.45 7.22 7.98
N PHE A 79 2.84 5.95 8.15
CA PHE A 79 3.28 5.09 7.05
C PHE A 79 2.16 4.82 6.05
N MET A 80 0.94 4.54 6.52
CA MET A 80 -0.23 4.38 5.65
C MET A 80 -0.48 5.64 4.83
N SER A 81 -0.39 6.82 5.45
CA SER A 81 -0.55 8.11 4.75
C SER A 81 0.55 8.33 3.71
N LEU A 82 1.80 8.00 4.02
CA LEU A 82 2.93 8.07 3.07
C LEU A 82 2.71 7.16 1.86
N THR A 83 2.24 5.93 2.08
CA THR A 83 1.89 4.98 1.01
C THR A 83 0.85 5.59 0.05
N LEU A 84 -0.19 6.24 0.57
CA LEU A 84 -1.19 6.93 -0.25
C LEU A 84 -0.58 8.09 -1.06
N ILE A 85 0.33 8.86 -0.45
CA ILE A 85 1.06 9.94 -1.13
C ILE A 85 1.93 9.39 -2.27
N VAL A 86 2.56 8.22 -2.10
CA VAL A 86 3.36 7.60 -3.16
C VAL A 86 2.52 7.26 -4.39
N PHE A 87 1.25 6.84 -4.23
CA PHE A 87 0.35 6.64 -5.36
C PHE A 87 -0.01 7.95 -6.07
N LEU A 88 -0.29 9.03 -5.33
CA LEU A 88 -0.48 10.36 -5.92
C LEU A 88 0.75 10.79 -6.75
N ILE A 89 1.94 10.62 -6.18
CA ILE A 89 3.21 10.94 -6.84
C ILE A 89 3.42 10.06 -8.08
N SER A 90 3.03 8.78 -8.04
CA SER A 90 3.08 7.87 -9.20
C SER A 90 2.29 8.44 -10.37
N GLY A 91 1.05 8.86 -10.10
CA GLY A 91 0.19 9.52 -11.06
C GLY A 91 0.84 10.76 -11.68
N MET A 92 1.38 11.65 -10.84
CA MET A 92 2.05 12.86 -11.31
C MET A 92 3.30 12.56 -12.16
N LEU A 93 4.16 11.62 -11.71
CA LEU A 93 5.40 11.25 -12.41
C LEU A 93 5.12 10.59 -13.76
N SER A 94 4.08 9.75 -13.82
CA SER A 94 3.71 9.05 -15.04
C SER A 94 3.30 10.04 -16.16
N VAL A 95 2.55 11.08 -15.82
CA VAL A 95 2.20 12.17 -16.75
C VAL A 95 3.41 13.04 -17.06
N LYS A 96 4.24 13.38 -16.07
CA LYS A 96 5.48 14.13 -16.29
C LYS A 96 6.41 13.45 -17.31
N PHE A 97 6.58 12.14 -17.21
CA PHE A 97 7.47 11.39 -18.13
C PHE A 97 6.85 11.16 -19.51
N ALA A 98 5.53 11.20 -19.61
CA ALA A 98 4.78 11.01 -20.86
C ALA A 98 4.15 12.32 -21.36
N ALA A 99 4.66 13.49 -20.93
CA ALA A 99 4.04 14.80 -21.18
C ALA A 99 3.73 15.03 -22.68
N GLU A 100 4.69 14.71 -23.55
CA GLU A 100 4.61 14.81 -25.01
C GLU A 100 3.51 13.93 -25.66
N TYR A 101 2.93 13.00 -24.89
CA TYR A 101 1.93 12.02 -25.34
C TYR A 101 0.58 12.18 -24.63
N ILE A 102 0.42 13.19 -23.76
CA ILE A 102 -0.77 13.43 -22.92
C ILE A 102 -1.57 14.61 -23.43
N ASN A 103 -2.51 14.33 -24.34
CA ASN A 103 -3.36 15.36 -24.93
C ASN A 103 -4.64 15.59 -24.11
N THR A 104 -5.24 14.54 -23.54
CA THR A 104 -6.52 14.65 -22.82
C THR A 104 -6.42 14.29 -21.34
N LYS A 105 -7.41 14.73 -20.54
CA LYS A 105 -7.53 14.31 -19.12
C LYS A 105 -7.77 12.81 -18.99
N SER A 106 -8.46 12.22 -19.97
CA SER A 106 -8.66 10.77 -20.07
C SER A 106 -7.34 10.04 -20.31
N ASP A 107 -6.44 10.61 -21.11
CA ASP A 107 -5.10 10.05 -21.32
C ASP A 107 -4.27 10.06 -20.04
N ALA A 108 -4.31 11.18 -19.30
CA ALA A 108 -3.64 11.31 -18.01
C ALA A 108 -4.19 10.30 -16.99
N ALA A 109 -5.51 10.20 -16.89
CA ALA A 109 -6.18 9.23 -16.03
C ALA A 109 -5.78 7.79 -16.37
N GLY A 110 -5.80 7.42 -17.66
CA GLY A 110 -5.42 6.09 -18.12
C GLY A 110 -3.96 5.73 -17.79
N ILE A 111 -3.02 6.67 -17.99
CA ILE A 111 -1.63 6.47 -17.59
C ILE A 111 -1.50 6.34 -16.07
N GLY A 112 -2.12 7.23 -15.30
CA GLY A 112 -2.01 7.21 -13.84
C GLY A 112 -2.55 5.92 -13.23
N ALA A 113 -3.69 5.44 -13.74
CA ALA A 113 -4.23 4.14 -13.37
C ALA A 113 -3.24 3.01 -13.70
N PHE A 114 -2.66 3.04 -14.90
CA PHE A 114 -1.69 2.03 -15.32
C PHE A 114 -0.40 2.05 -14.48
N SER A 115 0.12 3.22 -14.12
CA SER A 115 1.32 3.32 -13.28
C SER A 115 1.08 2.80 -11.87
N ALA A 116 -0.12 3.01 -11.30
CA ALA A 116 -0.51 2.44 -10.01
C ALA A 116 -0.57 0.90 -10.06
N VAL A 117 -1.13 0.32 -11.13
CA VAL A 117 -1.15 -1.13 -11.33
C VAL A 117 0.27 -1.68 -11.39
N VAL A 118 1.15 -1.06 -12.16
CA VAL A 118 2.57 -1.47 -12.24
C VAL A 118 3.25 -1.37 -10.87
N ALA A 119 3.01 -0.27 -10.13
CA ALA A 119 3.57 -0.08 -8.79
C ALA A 119 3.14 -1.21 -7.84
N GLU A 120 1.85 -1.58 -7.83
CA GLU A 120 1.36 -2.67 -6.98
C GLU A 120 1.84 -4.05 -7.42
N ILE A 121 1.92 -4.34 -8.72
CA ILE A 121 2.44 -5.62 -9.21
C ILE A 121 3.88 -5.86 -8.72
N ILE A 122 4.68 -4.79 -8.60
CA ILE A 122 6.05 -4.86 -8.10
C ILE A 122 6.08 -4.91 -6.57
N HIS A 123 5.30 -4.07 -5.91
CA HIS A 123 5.28 -3.92 -4.47
C HIS A 123 4.70 -5.15 -3.75
N ARG A 124 3.55 -5.65 -4.21
CA ARG A 124 2.76 -6.64 -3.48
C ARG A 124 3.48 -7.97 -3.22
N PRO A 125 4.16 -8.59 -4.20
CA PRO A 125 4.88 -9.83 -3.94
C PRO A 125 5.96 -9.66 -2.88
N VAL A 126 6.65 -8.52 -2.89
CA VAL A 126 7.71 -8.22 -1.91
C VAL A 126 7.12 -7.96 -0.53
N ALA A 127 6.03 -7.20 -0.42
CA ALA A 127 5.33 -6.97 0.84
C ALA A 127 4.93 -8.29 1.52
N ILE A 128 4.35 -9.21 0.75
CA ILE A 128 3.94 -10.54 1.24
C ILE A 128 5.15 -11.32 1.76
N ILE A 129 6.26 -11.34 1.01
CA ILE A 129 7.47 -12.06 1.41
C ILE A 129 8.07 -11.45 2.69
N VAL A 130 8.08 -10.13 2.81
CA VAL A 130 8.61 -9.44 3.99
C VAL A 130 7.77 -9.73 5.23
N ASP A 131 6.45 -9.66 5.12
CA ASP A 131 5.56 -9.97 6.25
C ASP A 131 5.68 -11.44 6.67
N MET A 132 5.78 -12.36 5.69
CA MET A 132 6.05 -13.77 5.96
C MET A 132 7.40 -13.98 6.65
N ALA A 133 8.47 -13.36 6.15
CA ALA A 133 9.80 -13.49 6.73
C ALA A 133 9.81 -12.98 8.19
N LEU A 134 9.19 -11.83 8.45
CA LEU A 134 9.10 -11.26 9.80
C LEU A 134 8.23 -12.10 10.74
N SER A 135 7.16 -12.74 10.23
CA SER A 135 6.33 -13.67 11.03
C SER A 135 7.11 -14.92 11.50
N LEU A 136 8.08 -15.39 10.71
CA LEU A 136 8.97 -16.49 11.10
C LEU A 136 9.95 -16.08 12.21
N PHE A 137 10.26 -14.79 12.34
CA PHE A 137 11.11 -14.27 13.43
C PHE A 137 10.33 -13.96 14.70
N SER A 138 9.04 -13.61 14.61
CA SER A 138 8.22 -13.23 15.76
C SER A 138 7.62 -14.41 16.53
N SER A 139 7.61 -15.62 15.96
CA SER A 139 7.12 -16.81 16.67
C SER A 139 7.82 -18.10 16.25
N PHE A 140 8.43 -18.79 17.22
CA PHE A 140 9.00 -20.14 17.11
C PHE A 140 7.92 -21.24 16.92
N ASN A 141 6.87 -20.97 16.16
CA ASN A 141 5.88 -21.97 15.80
C ASN A 141 6.12 -22.38 14.35
N ILE A 142 6.38 -23.68 14.16
CA ILE A 142 6.56 -24.32 12.87
C ILE A 142 5.21 -24.20 12.12
N VAL A 143 5.04 -23.13 11.37
CA VAL A 143 3.86 -22.93 10.52
C VAL A 143 3.95 -23.93 9.37
N SER A 144 2.94 -24.80 9.23
CA SER A 144 2.88 -25.75 8.13
C SER A 144 2.82 -24.99 6.79
N VAL A 145 3.44 -25.56 5.76
CA VAL A 145 3.48 -24.96 4.41
C VAL A 145 2.06 -24.67 3.88
N ASP A 146 1.07 -25.47 4.25
CA ASP A 146 -0.33 -25.28 3.88
C ASP A 146 -0.96 -24.04 4.52
N ALA A 147 -0.63 -23.72 5.78
CA ALA A 147 -1.09 -22.50 6.44
C ALA A 147 -0.47 -21.26 5.80
N ILE A 148 0.81 -21.32 5.44
CA ILE A 148 1.48 -20.26 4.69
C ILE A 148 0.78 -20.02 3.33
N LEU A 149 0.52 -21.09 2.56
CA LEU A 149 -0.07 -20.99 1.23
C LEU A 149 -1.51 -20.45 1.27
N SER A 150 -2.31 -20.89 2.24
CA SER A 150 -3.67 -20.39 2.48
C SER A 150 -3.68 -18.90 2.81
N THR A 151 -2.72 -18.45 3.63
CA THR A 151 -2.61 -17.04 4.05
C THR A 151 -2.18 -16.14 2.89
N MET A 152 -1.29 -16.62 2.01
CA MET A 152 -0.89 -15.92 0.77
C MET A 152 -2.07 -15.75 -0.18
N ILE A 153 -2.86 -16.81 -0.43
CA ILE A 153 -4.03 -16.74 -1.31
C ILE A 153 -5.08 -15.79 -0.72
N GLY A 154 -5.29 -15.85 0.60
CA GLY A 154 -6.13 -14.91 1.34
C GLY A 154 -5.68 -13.46 1.11
N HIS A 155 -4.39 -13.16 1.31
CA HIS A 155 -3.83 -11.81 1.11
C HIS A 155 -3.91 -11.29 -0.32
N VAL A 156 -3.73 -12.15 -1.32
CA VAL A 156 -3.86 -11.77 -2.73
C VAL A 156 -5.32 -11.48 -3.08
N ILE A 157 -6.27 -12.28 -2.59
CA ILE A 157 -7.69 -12.11 -2.93
C ILE A 157 -8.35 -10.97 -2.14
N CYS A 158 -8.10 -10.86 -0.83
CA CYS A 158 -8.70 -9.83 0.01
C CYS A 158 -8.09 -8.46 -0.24
N CYS A 159 -6.78 -8.42 -0.40
CA CYS A 159 -6.05 -7.23 -0.04
C CYS A 159 -5.34 -6.59 -1.24
N PHE A 160 -5.21 -7.31 -2.36
CA PHE A 160 -4.84 -6.73 -3.64
C PHE A 160 -5.93 -5.79 -4.20
N PRO A 161 -7.23 -6.17 -4.29
CA PRO A 161 -8.24 -5.26 -4.82
C PRO A 161 -8.47 -4.05 -3.91
N VAL A 162 -8.39 -4.26 -2.58
CA VAL A 162 -8.66 -3.23 -1.57
C VAL A 162 -7.58 -2.16 -1.52
N THR A 163 -6.31 -2.47 -1.83
CA THR A 163 -5.27 -1.43 -1.94
C THR A 163 -5.11 -0.89 -3.35
N LEU A 164 -5.31 -1.74 -4.36
CA LEU A 164 -5.19 -1.35 -5.76
C LEU A 164 -6.25 -0.32 -6.16
N LEU A 165 -7.51 -0.50 -5.77
CA LEU A 165 -8.59 0.45 -6.12
C LEU A 165 -8.32 1.86 -5.57
N PRO A 166 -8.07 2.07 -4.27
CA PRO A 166 -7.70 3.39 -3.73
C PRO A 166 -6.41 3.93 -4.34
N GLY A 167 -5.39 3.08 -4.52
CA GLY A 167 -4.12 3.47 -5.14
C GLY A 167 -4.30 3.97 -6.57
N MET A 168 -5.12 3.28 -7.37
CA MET A 168 -5.48 3.70 -8.73
C MET A 168 -6.24 5.02 -8.73
N ILE A 169 -7.24 5.19 -7.85
CA ILE A 169 -8.00 6.44 -7.75
C ILE A 169 -7.06 7.61 -7.43
N LEU A 170 -6.16 7.43 -6.47
CA LEU A 170 -5.18 8.45 -6.08
C LEU A 170 -4.20 8.76 -7.20
N ALA A 171 -3.68 7.75 -7.91
CA ALA A 171 -2.80 7.98 -9.04
C ALA A 171 -3.52 8.67 -10.21
N VAL A 172 -4.80 8.35 -10.46
CA VAL A 172 -5.62 9.08 -11.43
C VAL A 172 -5.77 10.55 -11.03
N ILE A 173 -6.07 10.82 -9.75
CA ILE A 173 -6.17 12.19 -9.24
C ILE A 173 -4.85 12.94 -9.43
N GLY A 174 -3.71 12.33 -9.04
CA GLY A 174 -2.39 12.91 -9.20
C GLY A 174 -2.02 13.19 -10.66
N ALA A 175 -2.35 12.26 -11.56
CA ALA A 175 -2.12 12.41 -13.00
C ALA A 175 -2.94 13.55 -13.61
N ILE A 176 -4.25 13.61 -13.30
CA ILE A 176 -5.14 14.67 -13.77
C ILE A 176 -4.70 16.03 -13.20
N ALA A 177 -4.37 16.08 -11.91
CA ALA A 177 -3.90 17.29 -11.26
C ALA A 177 -2.63 17.83 -11.94
N TYR A 178 -1.66 16.97 -12.22
CA TYR A 178 -0.44 17.37 -12.91
C TYR A 178 -0.72 17.93 -14.31
N LYS A 179 -1.59 17.27 -15.08
CA LYS A 179 -1.98 17.75 -16.42
C LYS A 179 -2.59 19.15 -16.33
N ILE A 180 -3.59 19.35 -15.47
CA ILE A 180 -4.30 20.64 -15.32
C ILE A 180 -3.36 21.74 -14.83
N MET A 181 -2.51 21.43 -13.85
CA MET A 181 -1.69 22.46 -13.20
C MET A 181 -0.48 22.86 -14.04
N LYS A 182 0.01 21.98 -14.92
CA LYS A 182 1.31 22.17 -15.57
C LYS A 182 1.26 22.06 -17.09
N LEU A 183 0.68 21.00 -17.65
CA LEU A 183 0.66 20.82 -19.11
C LEU A 183 -0.32 21.79 -19.78
N ASP A 184 -1.55 21.89 -19.27
CA ASP A 184 -2.58 22.76 -19.85
C ASP A 184 -2.30 24.28 -19.61
N ARG A 185 -1.21 24.63 -18.91
CA ARG A 185 -0.75 26.02 -18.71
C ARG A 185 0.45 26.41 -19.57
N GLU A 186 1.12 25.42 -20.15
CA GLU A 186 2.31 25.61 -20.99
C GLU A 186 1.94 25.71 -22.49
N GLU A 187 0.67 25.47 -22.84
CA GLU A 187 0.04 25.73 -24.15
C GLU A 187 -0.70 27.09 -24.18
#